data_AF-A0AAW3N9E3-F1
#
_entry.id   AF-A0AAW3N9E3-F1
#
_cell.length_a   1.000
_cell.length_b   1.000
_cell.length_c   1.000
_cell.angle_alpha   90.00
_cell.angle_beta   90.00
_cell.angle_gamma   90.00
#
_symmetry.space_group_name_H-M   'P 1'
#
loop_
_entity.id
_entity.type
_entity.pdbx_description
1 polymer ?
#
loop_
_entity_poly.entity_id
_entity_poly.type
_entity_poly.pdbx_seq_one_letter_code
_entity_poly.pdbx_strand_id
1 'polypeptide(L)'
;MDIDIIFKLGTFVIGAIGTGKILYEVSVVRRGRMREEYKFAREFLKDRMEDSEMHPFLREKGYRAIAGDERLTADEIEYLLSLKGADRALKDYSFGRSYLEHLPNIGNLQIQFKKKYKTIWSRRWRKWTYFALYLVLAFLMFSPFLLSKYFFKQPGEMLAATGFCLVVFGPYAWMALGSVVRIQRAEKLVEHQDKHRQTIFIDGSGSRSRQIEGITSIQKETRVTDT
;
A
#
# COMPACT_ATOMS: atom_id res chain seq x y z
N MET A 1 -26.95 -2.10 46.43
CA MET A 1 -26.20 -2.07 45.16
C MET A 1 -24.83 -2.64 45.48
N ASP A 2 -24.47 -3.75 44.86
CA ASP A 2 -23.25 -4.48 45.23
C ASP A 2 -22.00 -3.65 44.93
N ILE A 3 -21.09 -3.59 45.90
CA ILE A 3 -19.80 -2.89 45.79
C ILE A 3 -19.02 -3.33 44.54
N ASP A 4 -19.15 -4.60 44.15
CA ASP A 4 -18.57 -5.18 42.93
C ASP A 4 -19.07 -4.48 41.65
N ILE A 5 -20.36 -4.12 41.59
CA ILE A 5 -20.93 -3.42 40.44
C ILE A 5 -20.37 -1.99 40.36
N ILE A 6 -20.20 -1.31 41.50
CA ILE A 6 -19.61 0.04 41.56
C ILE A 6 -18.15 0.03 41.07
N PHE A 7 -17.36 -0.95 41.50
CA PHE A 7 -15.96 -1.10 41.06
C PHE A 7 -15.86 -1.41 39.56
N LYS A 8 -16.72 -2.30 39.03
CA LYS A 8 -16.77 -2.60 37.59
C LYS A 8 -17.14 -1.37 36.76
N LEU A 9 -18.11 -0.58 37.23
CA LEU A 9 -18.54 0.63 36.52
C LEU A 9 -17.46 1.73 36.58
N GLY A 10 -16.81 1.91 37.73
CA GLY A 10 -15.71 2.86 37.89
C GLY A 10 -14.51 2.53 37.01
N THR A 11 -14.08 1.26 37.00
CA THR A 11 -12.97 0.81 36.15
C THR A 11 -13.30 0.92 34.65
N PHE A 12 -14.55 0.62 34.25
CA PHE A 12 -15.01 0.81 32.87
C PHE A 12 -14.94 2.28 32.44
N VAL A 13 -15.44 3.21 33.26
CA VAL A 13 -15.42 4.65 32.95
C VAL A 13 -13.98 5.18 32.82
N ILE A 14 -13.09 4.79 33.73
CA ILE A 14 -11.67 5.17 33.67
C ILE A 14 -11.02 4.63 32.40
N GLY A 15 -11.28 3.36 32.07
CA GLY A 15 -10.77 2.73 30.84
C GLY A 15 -11.28 3.42 29.57
N ALA A 16 -12.56 3.78 29.53
CA ALA A 16 -13.17 4.49 28.41
C ALA A 16 -12.57 5.90 28.22
N ILE A 17 -12.40 6.66 29.30
CA ILE A 17 -11.78 7.99 29.25
C ILE A 17 -10.32 7.90 28.81
N GLY A 18 -9.55 6.97 29.37
CA GLY A 18 -8.15 6.75 29.00
C GLY A 18 -8.01 6.38 27.53
N THR A 19 -8.82 5.44 27.06
CA THR A 19 -8.83 5.02 25.64
C THR A 19 -9.22 6.18 24.73
N GLY A 20 -10.25 6.95 25.08
CA GLY A 20 -10.71 8.10 24.31
C GLY A 20 -9.62 9.17 24.16
N LYS A 21 -8.88 9.47 25.24
CA LYS A 21 -7.78 10.43 25.21
C LYS A 21 -6.65 9.97 24.29
N ILE A 22 -6.24 8.70 24.37
CA ILE A 22 -5.20 8.13 23.50
C ILE A 22 -5.61 8.25 22.03
N LEU A 23 -6.85 7.89 21.70
CA LEU A 23 -7.36 8.00 20.33
C LEU A 23 -7.38 9.45 19.82
N TYR A 24 -7.73 10.40 20.69
CA TYR A 24 -7.71 11.82 20.36
C TYR A 24 -6.29 12.34 20.09
N GLU A 25 -5.34 12.07 20.99
CA GLU A 25 -3.94 12.48 20.83
C GLU A 25 -3.34 11.91 19.54
N VAL A 26 -3.53 10.61 19.28
CA VAL A 26 -3.09 9.96 18.05
C VAL A 26 -3.68 10.64 16.81
N SER A 27 -4.94 11.07 16.87
CA SER A 27 -5.61 11.74 15.76
C SER A 27 -5.06 13.15 15.49
N VAL A 28 -4.79 13.93 16.54
CA VAL A 28 -4.24 15.30 16.43
C VAL A 28 -2.79 15.25 15.93
N VAL A 29 -1.96 14.39 16.50
CA VAL A 29 -0.56 14.21 16.08
C VAL A 29 -0.47 13.82 14.61
N ARG A 30 -1.37 12.94 14.15
CA ARG A 30 -1.40 12.50 12.75
C ARG A 30 -1.67 13.65 11.78
N ARG A 31 -2.54 14.62 12.14
CA ARG A 31 -2.81 15.81 11.30
C ARG A 31 -1.61 16.76 11.24
N GLY A 32 -0.92 16.97 12.37
CA GLY A 32 0.30 17.76 12.42
C GLY A 32 1.37 17.17 11.49
N ARG A 33 1.61 15.86 11.62
CA ARG A 33 2.60 15.14 10.81
C ARG A 33 2.34 15.23 9.29
N MET A 34 1.08 15.12 8.85
CA MET A 34 0.75 15.26 7.42
C MET A 34 1.11 16.65 6.86
N ARG A 35 1.00 17.70 7.67
CA ARG A 35 1.37 19.06 7.24
C ARG A 35 2.89 19.21 7.10
N GLU A 36 3.64 18.61 8.02
CA GLU A 36 5.10 18.58 7.98
C GLU A 36 5.61 17.76 6.81
N GLU A 37 5.04 16.56 6.59
CA GLU A 37 5.31 15.70 5.42
C GLU A 37 5.10 16.47 4.11
N TYR A 38 4.00 17.23 4.00
CA TYR A 38 3.74 18.08 2.82
C TYR A 38 4.76 19.21 2.64
N LYS A 39 5.09 19.95 3.72
CA LYS A 39 6.07 21.06 3.66
C LYS A 39 7.43 20.54 3.21
N PHE A 40 7.91 19.47 3.85
CA PHE A 40 9.17 18.83 3.50
C PHE A 40 9.19 18.36 2.06
N ALA A 41 8.15 17.63 1.61
CA ALA A 41 8.08 17.14 0.25
C ALA A 41 8.07 18.29 -0.78
N ARG A 42 7.36 19.39 -0.48
CA ARG A 42 7.33 20.57 -1.33
C ARG A 42 8.69 21.26 -1.42
N GLU A 43 9.36 21.45 -0.30
CA GLU A 43 10.70 22.06 -0.22
C GLU A 43 11.71 21.20 -0.97
N PHE A 44 11.82 19.91 -0.67
CA PHE A 44 12.75 19.00 -1.33
C PHE A 44 12.53 18.91 -2.85
N LEU A 45 11.27 18.79 -3.29
CA LEU A 45 10.98 18.71 -4.73
C LEU A 45 11.28 20.04 -5.43
N LYS A 46 11.08 21.19 -4.77
CA LYS A 46 11.45 22.50 -5.30
C LYS A 46 12.96 22.62 -5.43
N ASP A 47 13.70 22.29 -4.37
CA ASP A 47 15.16 22.30 -4.36
C ASP A 47 15.71 21.38 -5.44
N ARG A 48 15.08 20.23 -5.67
CA ARG A 48 15.49 19.30 -6.73
C ARG A 48 15.25 19.83 -8.15
N MET A 49 14.24 20.67 -8.34
CA MET A 49 13.98 21.31 -9.63
C MET A 49 14.94 22.48 -9.90
N GLU A 50 15.36 23.19 -8.84
CA GLU A 50 16.29 24.33 -8.94
C GLU A 50 17.75 23.88 -9.02
N ASP A 51 18.13 22.83 -8.30
CA ASP A 51 19.48 22.26 -8.29
C ASP A 51 19.50 20.84 -8.91
N SER A 52 19.85 20.80 -10.20
CA SER A 52 20.02 19.54 -10.93
C SER A 52 21.24 18.73 -10.49
N GLU A 53 22.19 19.31 -9.75
CA GLU A 53 23.43 18.68 -9.26
C GLU A 53 23.44 18.50 -7.74
N MET A 54 22.25 18.37 -7.13
CA MET A 54 22.12 18.08 -5.70
C MET A 54 23.01 16.90 -5.28
N HIS A 55 23.77 17.10 -4.20
CA HIS A 55 24.70 16.10 -3.67
C HIS A 55 23.99 14.74 -3.44
N PRO A 56 24.58 13.59 -3.86
CA PRO A 56 23.91 12.28 -3.81
C PRO A 56 23.38 11.88 -2.43
N PHE A 57 24.11 12.25 -1.36
CA PHE A 57 23.66 12.01 0.01
C PHE A 57 22.36 12.74 0.35
N LEU A 58 22.24 14.01 -0.07
CA LEU A 58 21.05 14.82 0.19
C LEU A 58 19.87 14.31 -0.61
N ARG A 59 20.11 13.94 -1.87
CA ARG A 59 19.13 13.29 -2.74
C ARG A 59 18.59 11.99 -2.12
N GLU A 60 19.47 11.11 -1.66
CA GLU A 60 19.08 9.84 -1.03
C GLU A 60 18.25 10.05 0.24
N LYS A 61 18.68 10.99 1.11
CA LYS A 61 17.96 11.30 2.35
C LYS A 61 16.61 11.94 2.09
N GLY A 62 16.53 12.87 1.14
CA GLY A 62 15.29 13.56 0.82
C GLY A 62 14.23 12.63 0.23
N TYR A 63 14.62 11.78 -0.73
CA TYR A 63 13.69 10.78 -1.27
C TYR A 63 13.24 9.78 -0.21
N ARG A 64 14.15 9.25 0.62
CA ARG A 64 13.77 8.33 1.72
C ARG A 64 12.83 8.99 2.74
N ALA A 65 13.02 10.27 3.02
CA ALA A 65 12.15 11.03 3.91
C ALA A 65 10.75 11.24 3.31
N ILE A 66 10.64 11.46 1.99
CA ILE A 66 9.33 11.49 1.29
C ILE A 66 8.68 10.10 1.33
N ALA A 67 9.46 9.04 1.07
CA ALA A 67 8.93 7.70 0.99
C ALA A 67 8.52 7.12 2.36
N GLY A 68 9.15 7.59 3.44
CA GLY A 68 8.97 7.03 4.78
C GLY A 68 9.52 5.61 4.92
N ASP A 69 10.42 5.18 4.03
CA ASP A 69 11.02 3.84 4.02
C ASP A 69 12.52 3.93 3.70
N GLU A 70 13.35 3.68 4.71
CA GLU A 70 14.81 3.75 4.59
C GLU A 70 15.41 2.66 3.70
N ARG A 71 14.63 1.62 3.41
CA ARG A 71 15.12 0.47 2.66
C ARG A 71 15.11 0.75 1.16
N LEU A 72 14.38 1.77 0.70
CA LEU A 72 14.24 2.16 -0.70
C LEU A 72 15.39 3.08 -1.13
N THR A 73 15.84 2.91 -2.36
CA THR A 73 16.86 3.74 -3.01
C THR A 73 16.23 5.00 -3.61
N ALA A 74 17.01 6.08 -3.79
CA ALA A 74 16.53 7.28 -4.46
C ALA A 74 15.97 6.98 -5.86
N ASP A 75 16.63 6.13 -6.65
CA ASP A 75 16.19 5.78 -8.01
C ASP A 75 14.82 5.08 -8.01
N GLU A 76 14.60 4.14 -7.08
CA GLU A 76 13.30 3.46 -6.92
C GLU A 76 12.19 4.47 -6.56
N ILE A 77 12.47 5.37 -5.63
CA ILE A 77 11.50 6.36 -5.14
C ILE A 77 11.19 7.38 -6.24
N GLU A 78 12.20 7.87 -6.93
CA GLU A 78 12.05 8.81 -8.04
C GLU A 78 11.19 8.21 -9.16
N TYR A 79 11.42 6.95 -9.54
CA TYR A 79 10.57 6.26 -10.48
C TYR A 79 9.13 6.12 -9.97
N LEU A 80 8.92 5.70 -8.72
CA LEU A 80 7.58 5.55 -8.13
C LEU A 80 6.81 6.87 -8.06
N LEU A 81 7.50 7.98 -7.79
CA LEU A 81 6.92 9.32 -7.80
C LEU A 81 6.52 9.79 -9.20
N SER A 82 7.15 9.23 -10.24
CA SER A 82 6.78 9.49 -11.64
C SER A 82 5.50 8.76 -12.10
N LEU A 83 5.07 7.73 -11.37
CA LEU A 83 3.88 6.92 -11.70
C LEU A 83 2.58 7.62 -11.31
N LYS A 84 1.52 7.40 -12.10
CA LYS A 84 0.19 7.90 -11.83
C LYS A 84 -0.31 7.39 -10.48
N GLY A 85 -0.55 8.32 -9.56
CA GLY A 85 -0.94 7.96 -8.19
C GLY A 85 0.25 7.54 -7.34
N ALA A 86 1.35 8.30 -7.44
CA ALA A 86 2.60 8.16 -6.69
C ALA A 86 2.45 7.69 -5.23
N ASP A 87 1.56 8.30 -4.44
CA ASP A 87 1.32 7.89 -3.04
C ASP A 87 0.91 6.42 -2.91
N ARG A 88 0.01 5.94 -3.78
CA ARG A 88 -0.41 4.55 -3.81
C ARG A 88 0.71 3.64 -4.32
N ALA A 89 1.38 4.06 -5.40
CA ALA A 89 2.47 3.29 -5.99
C ALA A 89 3.61 3.05 -4.98
N LEU A 90 3.98 4.08 -4.23
CA LEU A 90 5.04 4.04 -3.24
C LEU A 90 4.68 3.14 -2.05
N LYS A 91 3.43 3.22 -1.56
CA LYS A 91 2.90 2.28 -0.56
C LYS A 91 2.90 0.84 -1.08
N ASP A 92 2.34 0.61 -2.26
CA ASP A 92 2.23 -0.73 -2.84
C ASP A 92 3.60 -1.36 -3.10
N TYR A 93 4.60 -0.56 -3.49
CA TYR A 93 5.98 -1.01 -3.63
C TYR A 93 6.61 -1.38 -2.30
N SER A 94 6.52 -0.52 -1.28
CA SER A 94 7.07 -0.81 0.06
C SER A 94 6.50 -2.11 0.65
N PHE A 95 5.17 -2.31 0.55
CA PHE A 95 4.53 -3.56 0.98
C PHE A 95 4.90 -4.76 0.09
N GLY A 96 4.97 -4.57 -1.23
CA GLY A 96 5.21 -5.62 -2.23
C GLY A 96 6.68 -5.97 -2.46
N ARG A 97 7.63 -5.19 -1.92
CA ARG A 97 9.06 -5.21 -2.27
C ARG A 97 9.70 -6.60 -2.27
N SER A 98 9.33 -7.44 -1.30
CA SER A 98 9.88 -8.80 -1.20
C SER A 98 9.65 -9.65 -2.47
N TYR A 99 8.59 -9.35 -3.24
CA TYR A 99 8.18 -10.01 -4.47
C TYR A 99 8.64 -9.28 -5.75
N LEU A 100 9.03 -8.02 -5.62
CA LEU A 100 9.35 -7.12 -6.73
C LEU A 100 10.85 -6.92 -6.89
N GLU A 101 11.25 -6.54 -8.10
CA GLU A 101 12.61 -6.21 -8.50
C GLU A 101 12.56 -4.92 -9.32
N HIS A 102 13.45 -3.99 -8.99
CA HIS A 102 13.66 -2.78 -9.76
C HIS A 102 14.73 -3.04 -10.81
N LEU A 103 14.36 -2.88 -12.08
CA LEU A 103 15.25 -3.04 -13.22
C LEU A 103 15.49 -1.65 -13.81
N PRO A 104 16.55 -0.94 -13.36
CA PRO A 104 16.89 0.34 -13.95
C PRO A 104 17.18 0.13 -15.44
N ASN A 105 16.68 1.03 -16.29
CA ASN A 105 16.85 1.06 -17.76
C ASN A 105 15.85 0.28 -18.63
N ILE A 106 14.78 -0.31 -18.11
CA ILE A 106 13.70 -0.89 -18.94
C ILE A 106 12.59 0.16 -19.18
N GLY A 107 12.91 1.23 -19.92
CA GLY A 107 11.94 2.20 -20.46
C GLY A 107 10.82 2.63 -19.50
N ASN A 108 9.58 2.26 -19.83
CA ASN A 108 8.39 2.58 -19.03
C ASN A 108 8.06 1.56 -17.93
N LEU A 109 8.60 0.33 -17.99
CA LEU A 109 8.35 -0.74 -17.01
C LEU A 109 9.60 -1.09 -16.20
N GLN A 110 9.89 -0.29 -15.17
CA GLN A 110 11.08 -0.48 -14.34
C GLN A 110 10.82 -1.38 -13.11
N ILE A 111 9.56 -1.75 -12.84
CA ILE A 111 9.22 -2.64 -11.71
C ILE A 111 8.68 -3.95 -12.27
N GLN A 112 9.30 -5.07 -11.92
CA GLN A 112 8.84 -6.40 -12.31
C GLN A 112 8.83 -7.36 -11.12
N PHE A 113 8.20 -8.51 -11.30
CA PHE A 113 8.31 -9.61 -10.34
C PHE A 113 9.67 -10.28 -10.45
N LYS A 114 10.28 -10.62 -9.30
CA LYS A 114 11.50 -11.46 -9.29
C LYS A 114 11.24 -12.76 -10.06
N LYS A 115 12.29 -13.37 -10.62
CA LYS A 115 12.21 -14.62 -11.41
C LYS A 115 11.32 -15.71 -10.79
N LYS A 116 11.36 -15.88 -9.46
CA LYS A 116 10.56 -16.85 -8.68
C LYS A 116 9.03 -16.59 -8.73
N TYR A 117 8.62 -15.36 -9.01
CA TYR A 117 7.24 -14.87 -8.95
C TYR A 117 6.70 -14.40 -10.31
N LYS A 118 7.47 -14.56 -11.39
CA LYS A 118 7.10 -14.11 -12.74
C LYS A 118 5.82 -14.79 -13.24
N THR A 119 5.66 -16.08 -12.95
CA THR A 119 4.50 -16.88 -13.38
C THR A 119 3.24 -16.58 -12.56
N ILE A 120 2.12 -16.34 -13.24
CA ILE A 120 0.79 -16.12 -12.61
C ILE A 120 0.41 -17.29 -11.71
N TRP A 121 0.68 -18.53 -12.14
CA TRP A 121 0.38 -19.73 -11.38
C TRP A 121 1.13 -19.79 -10.03
N SER A 122 2.42 -19.43 -10.02
CA SER A 122 3.23 -19.35 -8.79
C SER A 122 2.63 -18.36 -7.78
N ARG A 123 2.15 -17.20 -8.26
CA ARG A 123 1.50 -16.19 -7.42
C ARG A 123 0.14 -16.67 -6.92
N ARG A 124 -0.67 -17.27 -7.79
CA ARG A 124 -2.02 -17.76 -7.44
C ARG A 124 -1.96 -18.90 -6.42
N TRP A 125 -1.05 -19.85 -6.61
CA TRP A 125 -0.82 -20.93 -5.65
C TRP A 125 -0.46 -20.38 -4.26
N ARG A 126 0.52 -19.48 -4.17
CA ARG A 126 0.93 -18.89 -2.88
C ARG A 126 -0.18 -18.07 -2.22
N LYS A 127 -0.97 -17.32 -3.00
CA LYS A 127 -2.15 -16.62 -2.47
C LYS A 127 -3.12 -17.61 -1.83
N TRP A 128 -3.41 -18.72 -2.52
CA TRP A 128 -4.28 -19.78 -1.99
C TRP A 128 -3.69 -20.45 -0.74
N THR A 129 -2.40 -20.76 -0.72
CA THR A 129 -1.78 -21.39 0.47
C THR A 129 -1.80 -20.47 1.69
N TYR A 130 -1.49 -19.18 1.52
CA TYR A 130 -1.56 -18.23 2.64
C TYR A 130 -3.00 -17.94 3.07
N PHE A 131 -3.95 -17.93 2.14
CA PHE A 131 -5.36 -17.78 2.45
C PHE A 131 -5.91 -19.00 3.22
N ALA A 132 -5.57 -20.22 2.79
CA ALA A 132 -5.92 -21.44 3.49
C ALA A 132 -5.30 -21.48 4.90
N LEU A 133 -4.02 -21.10 5.02
CA LEU A 133 -3.34 -21.01 6.31
C LEU A 133 -4.01 -19.99 7.24
N TYR A 134 -4.43 -18.83 6.70
CA TYR A 134 -5.20 -17.84 7.45
C TYR A 134 -6.51 -18.43 7.98
N LEU A 135 -7.27 -19.15 7.15
CA LEU A 135 -8.53 -19.77 7.57
C LEU A 135 -8.31 -20.80 8.69
N VAL A 136 -7.28 -21.64 8.58
CA VAL A 136 -6.94 -22.63 9.61
C VAL A 136 -6.54 -21.94 10.91
N LEU A 137 -5.69 -20.92 10.86
CA LEU A 137 -5.26 -20.18 12.05
C LEU A 137 -6.39 -19.39 12.69
N ALA A 138 -7.26 -18.76 11.90
CA ALA A 138 -8.45 -18.07 12.40
C ALA A 138 -9.43 -19.05 13.05
N PHE A 139 -9.59 -20.25 12.47
CA PHE A 139 -10.41 -21.29 13.06
C PHE A 139 -9.83 -21.78 14.39
N LEU A 140 -8.52 -22.04 14.46
CA LEU A 140 -7.84 -22.41 15.71
C LEU A 140 -7.94 -21.31 16.78
N MET A 141 -7.86 -20.05 16.36
CA MET A 141 -8.00 -18.89 17.23
C MET A 141 -9.39 -18.83 17.89
N PHE A 142 -10.45 -19.14 17.15
CA PHE A 142 -11.83 -19.17 17.66
C PHE A 142 -12.30 -20.55 18.13
N SER A 143 -11.46 -21.59 18.02
CA SER A 143 -11.79 -22.96 18.38
C SER A 143 -12.31 -23.10 19.82
N PRO A 144 -11.69 -22.49 20.85
CA PRO A 144 -12.19 -22.60 22.23
C PRO A 144 -13.59 -22.00 22.42
N PHE A 145 -13.94 -20.99 21.62
CA PHE A 145 -15.24 -20.35 21.65
C PHE A 145 -16.30 -21.18 20.91
N LEU A 146 -15.97 -21.67 19.72
CA LEU A 146 -16.87 -22.48 18.88
C LEU A 146 -17.18 -23.85 19.48
N LEU A 147 -16.19 -24.47 20.12
CA LEU A 147 -16.30 -25.79 20.76
C LEU A 147 -16.53 -25.67 22.28
N SER A 148 -16.90 -24.48 22.76
CA SER A 148 -17.10 -24.18 24.19
C SER A 148 -18.02 -25.18 24.89
N LYS A 149 -19.12 -25.57 24.23
CA LYS A 149 -20.10 -26.54 24.74
C LYS A 149 -19.51 -27.94 25.01
N TYR A 150 -18.43 -28.32 24.32
CA TYR A 150 -17.82 -29.65 24.43
C TYR A 150 -16.63 -29.68 25.39
N PHE A 151 -15.84 -28.60 25.45
CA PHE A 151 -14.60 -28.58 26.22
C PHE A 151 -14.67 -27.82 27.55
N PHE A 152 -15.60 -26.87 27.71
CA PHE A 152 -15.62 -25.99 28.89
C PHE A 152 -17.00 -25.98 29.55
N LYS A 153 -17.03 -26.28 30.86
CA LYS A 153 -18.25 -26.19 31.69
C LYS A 153 -18.40 -24.81 32.33
N GLN A 154 -17.29 -24.08 32.52
CA GLN A 154 -17.29 -22.75 33.12
C GLN A 154 -16.93 -21.67 32.08
N PRO A 155 -17.63 -20.52 32.09
CA PRO A 155 -17.37 -19.43 31.14
C PRO A 155 -16.01 -18.77 31.34
N GLY A 156 -15.44 -18.80 32.55
CA GLY A 156 -14.11 -18.23 32.84
C GLY A 156 -12.98 -18.98 32.15
N GLU A 157 -13.01 -20.31 32.16
CA GLU A 157 -12.01 -21.17 31.50
C GLU A 157 -12.06 -21.01 29.98
N MET A 158 -13.26 -20.89 29.41
CA MET A 158 -13.45 -20.60 27.98
C MET A 158 -12.82 -19.26 27.58
N LEU A 159 -13.06 -18.20 28.35
CA LEU A 159 -12.51 -16.87 28.08
C LEU A 159 -10.98 -16.87 28.21
N ALA A 160 -10.42 -17.56 29.21
CA ALA A 160 -8.98 -17.71 29.38
C ALA A 160 -8.34 -18.47 28.20
N ALA A 161 -8.92 -19.60 27.79
CA ALA A 161 -8.44 -20.37 26.65
C ALA A 161 -8.55 -19.59 25.33
N THR A 162 -9.64 -18.85 25.13
CA THR A 162 -9.81 -17.98 23.95
C THR A 162 -8.78 -16.85 23.95
N GLY A 163 -8.53 -16.21 25.10
CA GLY A 163 -7.49 -15.19 25.25
C GLY A 163 -6.10 -15.71 24.91
N PHE A 164 -5.76 -16.92 25.37
CA PHE A 164 -4.50 -17.57 25.03
C PHE A 164 -4.39 -17.85 23.52
N CYS A 165 -5.42 -18.44 22.90
CA CYS A 165 -5.44 -18.72 21.46
C CYS A 165 -5.37 -17.44 20.61
N LEU A 166 -5.97 -16.33 21.06
CA LEU A 166 -5.84 -15.03 20.40
C LEU A 166 -4.40 -14.51 20.41
N VAL A 167 -3.71 -14.61 21.54
CA VAL A 167 -2.31 -14.16 21.67
C VAL A 167 -1.37 -15.03 20.84
N VAL A 168 -1.60 -16.35 20.82
CA VAL A 168 -0.75 -17.29 20.09
C VAL A 168 -1.04 -17.24 18.59
N PHE A 169 -2.28 -17.47 18.15
CA PHE A 169 -2.61 -17.63 16.73
C PHE A 169 -2.93 -16.32 16.01
N GLY A 170 -3.37 -15.28 16.72
CA GLY A 170 -3.72 -13.99 16.14
C GLY A 170 -2.60 -13.34 15.32
N PRO A 171 -1.37 -13.20 15.87
CA PRO A 171 -0.24 -12.65 15.12
C PRO A 171 0.08 -13.44 13.85
N TYR A 172 0.04 -14.78 13.90
CA TYR A 172 0.30 -15.62 12.72
C TYR A 172 -0.80 -15.50 11.66
N ALA A 173 -2.07 -15.44 12.07
CA ALA A 173 -3.19 -15.21 11.15
C ALA A 173 -3.04 -13.85 10.45
N TRP A 174 -2.69 -12.80 11.20
CA TRP A 174 -2.43 -11.47 10.65
C TRP A 174 -1.26 -11.47 9.66
N MET A 175 -0.15 -12.15 9.97
CA MET A 175 0.99 -12.28 9.05
C MET A 175 0.62 -13.04 7.76
N ALA A 176 -0.18 -14.10 7.87
CA ALA A 176 -0.64 -14.88 6.72
C ALA A 176 -1.50 -14.02 5.78
N LEU A 177 -2.47 -13.28 6.34
CA LEU A 177 -3.31 -12.35 5.57
C LEU A 177 -2.47 -11.23 4.96
N GLY A 178 -1.53 -10.67 5.72
CA GLY A 178 -0.59 -9.66 5.25
C GLY A 178 0.18 -10.11 4.01
N SER A 179 0.64 -11.36 3.97
CA SER A 179 1.35 -11.93 2.81
C SER A 179 0.48 -11.94 1.54
N VAL A 180 -0.81 -12.26 1.66
CA VAL A 180 -1.76 -12.21 0.52
C VAL A 180 -1.90 -10.78 0.00
N VAL A 181 -2.09 -9.82 0.90
CA VAL A 181 -2.23 -8.40 0.55
C VAL A 181 -0.96 -7.88 -0.13
N ARG A 182 0.23 -8.28 0.31
CA ARG A 182 1.50 -7.90 -0.33
C ARG A 182 1.58 -8.39 -1.78
N ILE A 183 1.16 -9.62 -2.05
CA ILE A 183 1.13 -10.16 -3.43
C ILE A 183 0.12 -9.38 -4.28
N GLN A 184 -1.07 -9.11 -3.76
CA GLN A 184 -2.10 -8.34 -4.50
C GLN A 184 -1.67 -6.91 -4.81
N ARG A 185 -1.01 -6.22 -3.86
CA ARG A 185 -0.48 -4.88 -4.08
C ARG A 185 0.65 -4.88 -5.11
N ALA A 186 1.54 -5.87 -5.04
CA ALA A 186 2.58 -6.05 -6.03
C ALA A 186 2.00 -6.29 -7.44
N GLU A 187 0.93 -7.08 -7.56
CA GLU A 187 0.22 -7.30 -8.84
C GLU A 187 -0.39 -6.00 -9.38
N LYS A 188 -1.11 -5.25 -8.54
CA LYS A 188 -1.69 -3.95 -8.93
C LYS A 188 -0.63 -2.95 -9.38
N LEU A 189 0.51 -2.88 -8.69
CA LEU A 189 1.59 -1.99 -9.06
C LEU A 189 2.24 -2.36 -10.40
N VAL A 190 2.35 -3.66 -10.70
CA VAL A 190 2.88 -4.12 -11.99
C VAL A 190 1.89 -3.91 -13.13
N GLU A 191 0.59 -4.04 -12.86
CA GLU A 191 -0.48 -3.80 -13.83
C GLU A 191 -0.65 -2.31 -14.17
N HIS A 192 -0.46 -1.42 -13.19
CA HIS A 192 -0.71 0.02 -13.33
C HIS A 192 0.58 0.86 -13.26
N GLN A 193 1.46 0.72 -14.25
CA GLN A 193 2.72 1.50 -14.36
C GLN A 193 2.60 2.70 -15.32
N ASP A 194 1.43 3.32 -15.40
CA ASP A 194 1.23 4.49 -16.26
C ASP A 194 1.97 5.69 -15.67
N LYS A 195 2.92 6.26 -16.40
CA LYS A 195 3.64 7.48 -15.96
C LYS A 195 2.73 8.71 -16.02
N HIS A 196 2.92 9.63 -15.08
CA HIS A 196 2.29 10.96 -15.08
C HIS A 196 2.69 11.80 -16.30
N ARG A 197 3.88 11.57 -16.85
CA ARG A 197 4.40 12.23 -18.05
C ARG A 197 4.94 11.14 -18.98
N GLN A 198 4.33 10.97 -20.14
CA GLN A 198 4.86 10.08 -21.18
C GLN A 198 6.12 10.74 -21.74
N THR A 199 7.29 10.15 -21.48
CA THR A 199 8.51 10.55 -22.19
C THR A 199 8.39 10.01 -23.61
N ILE A 200 7.97 10.86 -24.55
CA ILE A 200 8.04 10.55 -25.97
C ILE A 200 9.52 10.54 -26.33
N PHE A 201 10.08 9.36 -26.55
CA PHE A 201 11.39 9.23 -27.20
C PHE A 201 11.17 9.53 -28.68
N ILE A 202 11.53 10.74 -29.11
CA ILE A 202 11.72 11.02 -30.54
C ILE A 202 13.09 10.44 -30.87
N ASP A 203 13.10 9.31 -31.57
CA ASP A 203 14.33 8.76 -32.11
C ASP A 203 14.90 9.77 -33.12
N GLY A 204 16.07 10.33 -32.79
CA GLY A 204 16.80 11.31 -33.60
C GLY A 204 17.50 10.71 -34.82
N SER A 205 16.92 9.65 -35.40
CA SER A 205 17.42 8.95 -36.58
C SER A 205 16.31 8.85 -37.63
N GLY A 206 16.05 9.97 -38.31
CA GLY A 206 15.02 10.03 -39.36
C GLY A 206 15.06 11.32 -40.15
N SER A 207 16.10 11.48 -40.96
CA SER A 207 16.16 12.49 -42.01
C SER A 207 14.97 12.37 -42.97
N ARG A 208 14.39 13.53 -43.30
CA ARG A 208 13.62 13.89 -44.51
C ARG A 208 12.15 13.44 -44.66
N SER A 209 11.35 14.50 -44.81
CA SER A 209 10.13 14.65 -45.63
C SER A 209 8.91 13.79 -45.27
N ARG A 210 7.86 14.45 -44.77
CA ARG A 210 6.52 14.44 -45.39
C ARG A 210 5.63 15.53 -44.79
N GLN A 211 4.93 16.21 -45.69
CA GLN A 211 3.93 17.25 -45.45
C GLN A 211 2.96 16.86 -44.33
N ILE A 212 2.70 17.83 -43.44
CA ILE A 212 1.48 17.86 -42.64
C ILE A 212 0.41 18.45 -43.55
N GLU A 213 -0.39 17.59 -44.18
CA GLU A 213 -1.71 17.95 -44.69
C GLU A 213 -2.71 16.91 -44.21
N GLY A 214 -3.80 17.40 -43.59
CA GLY A 214 -5.04 16.67 -43.48
C GLY A 214 -5.40 16.18 -42.08
N ILE A 215 -5.88 17.08 -41.21
CA ILE A 215 -7.09 16.81 -40.40
C ILE A 215 -7.92 18.11 -40.37
N THR A 216 -8.64 18.37 -41.46
CA THR A 216 -9.76 19.32 -41.41
C THR A 216 -10.97 18.55 -40.90
N SER A 217 -11.51 19.06 -39.80
CA SER A 217 -12.67 18.59 -39.06
C SER A 217 -13.87 18.18 -39.92
N ILE A 218 -14.47 17.07 -39.51
CA ILE A 218 -15.79 16.55 -39.89
C ILE A 218 -16.84 17.68 -39.78
N GLN A 219 -17.42 18.10 -40.90
CA GLN A 219 -18.57 19.01 -40.94
C GLN A 219 -19.82 18.23 -41.37
N LYS A 220 -20.57 17.83 -40.34
CA LYS A 220 -22.02 17.62 -40.22
C LYS A 220 -22.84 17.77 -41.52
N GLU A 221 -23.21 16.63 -42.11
CA GLU A 221 -24.24 16.55 -43.14
C GLU A 221 -25.63 16.67 -42.47
N THR A 222 -26.31 17.80 -42.69
CA THR A 222 -27.72 17.98 -42.29
C THR A 222 -28.55 17.88 -43.56
N ARG A 223 -29.21 16.74 -43.76
CA ARG A 223 -30.27 16.57 -44.76
C ARG A 223 -31.40 17.54 -44.46
N VAL A 224 -31.71 18.41 -45.40
CA VAL A 224 -33.01 19.08 -45.51
C VAL A 224 -33.62 18.59 -46.82
N THR A 225 -34.68 17.80 -46.68
CA THR A 225 -35.70 17.50 -47.69
C THR A 225 -36.40 18.80 -48.08
N ASP A 226 -36.65 19.03 -49.37
CA ASP A 226 -38.03 19.14 -49.87
C ASP A 226 -38.09 19.40 -51.38
N THR A 227 -39.10 18.73 -51.97
CA THR A 227 -39.86 19.02 -53.21
C THR A 227 -39.15 19.01 -54.54
#